data_AF-A0A7C1NM55-F1
#
_entry.id   AF-A0A7C1NM55-F1
#
_cell.length_a   1.000
_cell.length_b   1.000
_cell.length_c   1.000
_cell.angle_alpha   90.00
_cell.angle_beta   90.00
_cell.angle_gamma   90.00
#
_symmetry.space_group_name_H-M   'P 1'
#
loop_
_entity.id
_entity.type
_entity.pdbx_description
1 polymer ?
#
loop_
_entity_poly.entity_id
_entity_poly.type
_entity_poly.pdbx_seq_one_letter_code
_entity_poly.pdbx_strand_id
1 'polypeptide(L)' 'MTSLEQAIMREIADLPEARLPDVLAFIRYLKLTLAEEPEIDERFEKALRSMRARAEKMNLMEEDIEAEVRAVREGYASRT' A
#
# COMPACT_ATOMS: atom_id res chain seq x y z
N MET A 1 4.84 10.35 -26.97
CA MET A 1 3.48 9.85 -26.74
C MET A 1 3.04 9.06 -27.96
N THR A 2 2.72 7.78 -27.80
CA THR A 2 2.16 6.93 -28.86
C THR A 2 0.68 7.25 -29.11
N SER A 3 0.12 6.80 -30.23
CA SER A 3 -1.32 6.92 -30.52
C SER A 3 -2.18 6.21 -29.46
N LEU A 4 -1.68 5.10 -28.91
CA LEU A 4 -2.33 4.36 -27.84
C LEU A 4 -2.31 5.12 -26.51
N GLU A 5 -1.17 5.73 -26.15
CA GLU A 5 -1.08 6.57 -24.94
C GLU A 5 -2.04 7.76 -25.02
N GLN A 6 -2.19 8.38 -26.20
CA GLN A 6 -3.17 9.44 -26.43
C GLN A 6 -4.61 8.96 -26.27
N ALA A 7 -4.94 7.77 -26.79
CA ALA A 7 -6.26 7.19 -26.63
C ALA A 7 -6.59 6.92 -25.16
N ILE A 8 -5.65 6.30 -24.41
CA ILE A 8 -5.82 6.04 -22.97
C ILE A 8 -6.04 7.33 -22.18
N MET A 9 -5.30 8.40 -22.50
CA MET A 9 -5.48 9.69 -21.83
C MET A 9 -6.86 10.32 -22.09
N ARG A 10 -7.45 10.12 -23.27
CA ARG A 10 -8.81 10.59 -23.58
C ARG A 10 -9.86 9.81 -22.78
N GLU A 11 -9.74 8.49 -22.76
CA GLU A 11 -10.65 7.63 -21.97
C GLU A 11 -10.61 7.98 -20.48
N ILE A 12 -9.43 8.29 -19.93
CA ILE A 12 -9.30 8.74 -18.53
C ILE A 12 -9.91 10.14 -18.31
N ALA A 13 -9.75 11.04 -19.27
CA ALA A 13 -10.27 12.41 -19.16
C ALA A 13 -11.81 12.47 -19.15
N ASP A 14 -12.46 11.51 -19.81
CA ASP A 14 -13.93 11.44 -19.90
C ASP A 14 -14.58 10.69 -18.71
N LEU A 15 -13.77 10.19 -17.75
CA LEU A 15 -14.28 9.51 -16.56
C LEU A 15 -14.71 10.49 -15.46
N PRO A 16 -15.78 10.15 -14.70
CA PRO A 16 -16.09 10.86 -13.46
C PRO A 16 -14.91 10.75 -12.47
N GLU A 17 -14.60 11.85 -11.77
CA GLU A 17 -13.46 11.92 -10.83
C GLU A 17 -13.49 10.81 -9.78
N ALA A 18 -14.69 10.42 -9.32
CA ALA A 18 -14.89 9.33 -8.37
C ALA A 18 -14.39 7.95 -8.85
N ARG A 19 -14.18 7.77 -10.17
CA ARG A 19 -13.66 6.53 -10.78
C ARG A 19 -12.14 6.54 -10.99
N LEU A 20 -11.50 7.71 -10.93
CA LEU A 20 -10.04 7.82 -11.13
C LEU A 20 -9.22 7.03 -10.10
N PRO A 21 -9.63 6.93 -8.81
CA PRO A 21 -8.94 6.08 -7.84
C PRO A 21 -8.94 4.60 -8.25
N ASP A 22 -10.05 4.10 -8.78
CA ASP A 22 -10.18 2.70 -9.23
C ASP A 22 -9.26 2.42 -10.44
N VAL A 23 -9.21 3.34 -11.40
CA VAL A 23 -8.32 3.26 -12.57
C VAL A 23 -6.86 3.25 -12.13
N LEU A 24 -6.50 4.12 -11.18
CA LEU A 24 -5.15 4.17 -10.63
C LEU A 24 -4.78 2.87 -9.92
N ALA A 25 -5.72 2.29 -9.15
CA ALA A 25 -5.54 1.00 -8.49
C ALA A 25 -5.32 -0.13 -9.52
N PHE A 26 -6.10 -0.15 -10.60
CA PHE A 26 -5.96 -1.15 -11.66
C PHE A 26 -4.62 -1.04 -12.40
N ILE A 27 -4.16 0.16 -12.75
CA ILE A 27 -2.84 0.36 -13.37
C ILE A 27 -1.72 -0.10 -12.44
N ARG A 28 -1.84 0.18 -11.13
CA ARG A 28 -0.87 -0.29 -10.13
C ARG A 28 -0.86 -1.81 -10.02
N TYR A 29 -2.03 -2.43 -10.03
CA TYR A 29 -2.17 -3.88 -10.07
C TYR A 29 -1.47 -4.47 -11.30
N LEU A 30 -1.73 -3.95 -12.51
CA LEU A 30 -1.06 -4.41 -13.73
C LEU A 30 0.47 -4.29 -13.64
N LYS A 31 0.98 -3.20 -13.06
CA LYS A 31 2.42 -3.03 -12.84
C LYS A 31 2.99 -4.01 -11.82
N LEU A 32 2.20 -4.35 -10.80
CA LEU A 32 2.58 -5.32 -9.77
C LEU A 32 2.63 -6.73 -10.36
N THR A 33 1.60 -7.14 -11.09
CA THR A 33 1.56 -8.48 -11.73
C THR A 33 2.63 -8.66 -12.80
N LEU A 34 3.14 -7.56 -13.39
CA LEU A 34 4.27 -7.59 -14.29
C LEU A 34 5.63 -7.63 -13.58
N ALA A 35 5.65 -7.38 -12.27
CA ALA A 35 6.85 -7.38 -11.42
C ALA A 35 7.02 -8.66 -10.58
N GLU A 36 6.14 -9.65 -10.75
CA GLU A 36 6.24 -10.97 -10.11
C GLU A 36 7.23 -11.85 -10.91
N GLU A 37 8.29 -12.43 -10.32
CA GLU A 37 8.40 -12.95 -8.95
C GLU A 37 9.46 -12.32 -8.01
N PRO A 38 10.70 -11.94 -8.40
CA PRO A 38 11.74 -11.68 -7.39
C PRO A 38 11.69 -10.27 -6.76
N GLU A 39 11.21 -9.26 -7.48
CA GLU A 39 11.33 -7.86 -7.04
C GLU A 39 10.31 -7.48 -5.94
N ILE A 40 9.17 -8.16 -5.90
CA ILE A 40 8.13 -7.92 -4.88
C ILE A 40 8.54 -8.57 -3.56
N ASP A 41 9.04 -9.80 -3.60
CA ASP A 41 9.56 -10.49 -2.42
C ASP A 41 10.72 -9.71 -1.81
N GLU A 42 11.65 -9.20 -2.63
CA GLU A 42 12.74 -8.36 -2.16
C GLU A 42 12.27 -7.06 -1.51
N ARG A 43 11.24 -6.42 -2.07
CA ARG A 43 10.66 -5.19 -1.51
C ARG A 43 9.91 -5.46 -0.20
N PHE A 44 9.19 -6.57 -0.13
CA PHE A 44 8.49 -7.00 1.08
C PHE A 44 9.49 -7.34 2.20
N GLU A 45 10.51 -8.15 1.89
CA GLU A 45 11.61 -8.47 2.79
C GLU A 45 12.34 -7.21 3.28
N LYS A 46 12.62 -6.25 2.38
CA LYS A 46 13.25 -4.99 2.74
C LYS A 46 12.37 -4.14 3.66
N ALA A 47 11.07 -4.08 3.40
CA ALA A 47 10.11 -3.39 4.26
C ALA A 47 10.06 -4.04 5.65
N LEU A 48 9.96 -5.37 5.72
CA LEU A 48 9.92 -6.13 6.97
C LEU A 48 11.20 -5.96 7.79
N ARG A 49 12.38 -6.02 7.16
CA ARG A 49 13.68 -5.74 7.81
C ARG A 49 13.75 -4.32 8.34
N SER A 50 13.24 -3.34 7.59
CA SER A 50 13.25 -1.93 8.04
C SER A 50 12.34 -1.71 9.26
N MET A 51 11.21 -2.41 9.34
CA MET A 51 10.31 -2.35 10.49
C MET A 51 10.94 -2.99 11.72
N ARG A 52 11.55 -4.17 11.58
CA ARG A 52 12.25 -4.86 12.68
C ARG A 52 13.45 -4.05 13.19
N ALA A 53 14.28 -3.54 12.29
CA ALA A 53 15.41 -2.67 12.66
C ALA A 53 14.95 -1.36 13.34
N ARG A 54 13.77 -0.85 12.97
CA ARG A 54 13.19 0.33 13.63
C ARG A 54 12.65 -0.01 15.03
N ALA A 55 12.04 -1.18 15.21
CA ALA A 55 11.58 -1.67 16.51
C ALA A 55 12.76 -1.91 17.47
N GLU A 56 13.82 -2.58 17.01
CA GLU A 56 15.07 -2.76 17.75
C GLU A 56 15.73 -1.42 18.10
N LYS A 57 15.80 -0.48 17.14
CA LYS A 57 16.37 0.86 17.36
C LYS A 57 15.53 1.71 18.33
N MET A 58 14.24 1.44 18.44
CA MET A 58 13.33 2.11 19.36
C MET A 58 13.21 1.39 20.71
N ASN A 59 13.91 0.25 20.89
CA ASN A 59 13.88 -0.57 22.10
C ASN A 59 12.44 -0.95 22.53
N LEU A 60 11.54 -1.08 21.55
CA LEU A 60 10.15 -1.45 21.78
C LEU A 60 10.10 -2.97 21.96
N MET A 61 9.65 -3.40 23.13
CA MET A 61 9.37 -4.80 23.41
C MET A 61 8.10 -5.19 22.64
N GLU A 62 7.94 -6.47 22.33
CA GLU A 62 6.73 -7.00 21.67
C GLU A 62 5.45 -6.65 22.47
N GLU A 63 5.61 -6.53 23.80
CA GLU A 63 4.62 -6.05 24.75
C GLU A 63 4.13 -4.62 24.49
N ASP A 64 5.01 -3.70 24.04
CA ASP A 64 4.65 -2.32 23.72
C ASP A 64 3.81 -2.24 22.44
N ILE A 65 4.13 -3.13 21.48
CA ILE A 65 3.39 -3.25 20.22
C ILE A 65 1.98 -3.82 20.49
N GLU A 66 1.89 -4.85 21.33
CA GLU A 66 0.60 -5.42 21.72
C GLU A 66 -0.27 -4.44 22.52
N ALA A 67 0.34 -3.63 23.38
CA ALA A 67 -0.35 -2.58 24.13
C ALA A 67 -0.97 -1.53 23.20
N GLU A 68 -0.22 -1.07 22.19
CA GLU A 68 -0.71 -0.09 21.21
C GLU A 68 -1.85 -0.67 20.34
N VAL A 69 -1.70 -1.92 19.87
CA VAL A 69 -2.73 -2.61 19.08
C VAL A 69 -4.02 -2.77 19.88
N ARG A 70 -3.92 -3.10 21.17
CA ARG A 70 -5.08 -3.22 22.06
C ARG A 70 -5.75 -1.87 22.30
N ALA A 71 -4.97 -0.83 22.60
CA ALA A 71 -5.48 0.52 22.83
C ALA A 71 -6.26 1.05 21.60
N VAL A 72 -5.76 0.79 20.39
CA VAL A 72 -6.47 1.14 19.15
C VAL A 72 -7.78 0.36 19.03
N ARG A 73 -7.78 -0.96 19.24
CA ARG A 73 -9.00 -1.80 19.12
C ARG A 73 -10.08 -1.43 20.14
N GLU A 74 -9.69 -1.14 21.38
CA GLU A 74 -10.61 -0.71 22.44
C GLU A 74 -11.12 0.71 22.18
N GLY A 75 -10.26 1.60 21.65
CA GLY A 75 -10.65 2.93 21.19
C GLY A 75 -11.70 2.91 20.07
N TYR A 76 -11.61 1.94 19.15
CA TYR A 76 -12.63 1.70 18.11
C TYR A 76 -13.95 1.16 18.69
N ALA A 77 -13.90 0.27 19.69
CA ALA A 77 -15.09 -0.29 20.33
C ALA A 77 -15.87 0.75 21.17
N SER A 78 -15.20 1.78 21.70
CA SER A 78 -15.84 2.87 22.47
C SER A 78 -16.55 3.93 21.62
N ARG A 79 -16.42 3.88 20.29
CA ARG A 79 -17.01 4.84 19.34
C ARG A 79 -18.20 4.29 18.55
N THR A 80 -18.62 3.05 18.83
CA THR A 80 -19.84 2.39 18.33
C THR A 80 -20.82 2.21 19.47
#